data_AF-M0N312-F1
#
_entry.id   AF-M0N312-F1
#
_cell.length_a   1.000
_cell.length_b   1.000
_cell.length_c   1.000
_cell.angle_alpha   90.00
_cell.angle_beta   90.00
_cell.angle_gamma   90.00
#
_symmetry.space_group_name_H-M   'P 1'
#
loop_
_entity.id
_entity.type
_entity.pdbx_description
1 polymer ?
#
loop_
_entity_poly.entity_id
_entity_poly.type
_entity_poly.pdbx_seq_one_letter_code
_entity_poly.pdbx_strand_id
1 'polypeptide(L)'
;MTDLPDAEFDDDTGRALDELADVVEAGHGGEAIQSEIFETAREHDLDPGDLFTAGYRLFFDTDQGPKLGPFLAELDREFVVRRLRREG
;
A
#
# COMPACT_ATOMS: atom_id res chain seq x y z
N MET A 1 14.81 -11.69 8.74
CA MET A 1 13.61 -11.19 9.42
C MET A 1 13.52 -9.74 9.01
N THR A 2 12.75 -9.45 7.95
CA THR A 2 12.47 -8.06 7.60
C THR A 2 11.37 -7.65 8.54
N ASP A 3 11.73 -7.08 9.68
CA ASP A 3 10.74 -6.60 10.65
C ASP A 3 9.76 -5.64 9.96
N LEU A 4 8.49 -5.68 10.36
CA LEU A 4 7.55 -4.63 10.00
C LEU A 4 8.10 -3.31 10.53
N PRO A 5 8.05 -2.21 9.75
CA PRO A 5 8.50 -0.94 10.28
C PRO A 5 7.57 -0.58 11.44
N ASP A 6 8.10 0.13 12.45
CA ASP A 6 7.31 0.72 13.53
C ASP A 6 6.55 1.94 12.97
N ALA A 7 5.64 1.67 12.04
CA ALA A 7 4.82 2.64 11.37
C ALA A 7 3.42 2.51 11.96
N GLU A 8 3.08 3.42 12.86
CA GLU A 8 1.72 3.58 13.35
C GLU A 8 0.89 4.24 12.25
N PHE A 9 -0.17 3.57 11.83
CA PHE A 9 -1.17 4.09 10.89
C PHE A 9 -2.48 4.24 11.64
N ASP A 10 -3.16 5.37 11.43
CA ASP A 10 -4.52 5.55 11.91
C ASP A 10 -5.46 4.50 11.30
N ASP A 11 -6.61 4.26 11.95
CA ASP A 11 -7.59 3.26 11.54
C ASP A 11 -7.98 3.36 10.06
N ASP A 12 -8.15 4.58 9.54
CA ASP A 12 -8.56 4.81 8.15
C ASP A 12 -7.44 4.48 7.16
N THR A 13 -6.20 4.82 7.49
CA THR A 13 -5.02 4.42 6.68
C THR A 13 -4.83 2.91 6.72
N GLY A 14 -5.05 2.29 7.89
CA GLY A 14 -5.02 0.84 8.03
C GLY A 14 -6.04 0.15 7.12
N ARG A 15 -7.29 0.61 7.11
CA ARG A 15 -8.34 0.05 6.23
C ARG A 15 -8.02 0.25 4.75
N ALA A 16 -7.54 1.43 4.38
CA ALA A 16 -7.14 1.72 3.02
C ALA A 16 -6.01 0.80 2.52
N LEU A 17 -5.03 0.49 3.39
CA LEU A 17 -3.97 -0.46 3.07
C LEU A 17 -4.50 -1.91 2.94
N ASP A 18 -5.45 -2.30 3.78
CA ASP A 18 -6.07 -3.63 3.72
C ASP A 18 -6.87 -3.81 2.41
N GLU A 19 -7.63 -2.80 1.99
CA GLU A 19 -8.32 -2.80 0.68
C GLU A 19 -7.34 -2.85 -0.49
N LEU A 20 -6.24 -2.08 -0.42
CA LEU A 20 -5.18 -2.15 -1.42
C LEU A 20 -4.56 -3.56 -1.49
N ALA A 21 -4.45 -4.24 -0.36
CA ALA A 21 -3.97 -5.63 -0.33
C ALA A 21 -4.92 -6.56 -1.09
N ASP A 22 -6.23 -6.38 -0.97
CA ASP A 22 -7.23 -7.18 -1.70
C ASP A 22 -7.15 -6.96 -3.22
N VAL A 23 -6.92 -5.72 -3.65
CA VAL A 23 -6.67 -5.37 -5.07
C VAL A 23 -5.41 -6.09 -5.59
N VAL A 24 -4.32 -6.05 -4.82
CA VAL A 24 -3.09 -6.73 -5.22
C VAL A 24 -3.31 -8.26 -5.23
N GLU A 25 -4.01 -8.81 -4.24
CA GLU A 25 -4.36 -10.24 -4.13
C GLU A 25 -5.17 -10.73 -5.34
N ALA A 26 -6.12 -9.91 -5.81
CA ALA A 26 -6.92 -10.18 -7.01
C ALA A 26 -6.09 -10.19 -8.32
N GLY A 27 -4.82 -9.74 -8.29
CA GLY A 27 -3.90 -9.82 -9.42
C GLY A 27 -4.03 -8.67 -10.42
N HIS A 28 -4.47 -7.51 -9.94
CA HIS A 28 -4.52 -6.29 -10.74
C HIS A 28 -3.12 -5.81 -11.16
N GLY A 29 -3.04 -5.21 -12.35
CA GLY A 29 -1.77 -4.64 -12.86
C GLY A 29 -1.45 -3.29 -12.22
N GLY A 30 -0.21 -2.82 -12.42
CA GLY A 30 0.30 -1.62 -11.76
C GLY A 30 -0.50 -0.32 -11.99
N GLU A 31 -1.11 -0.15 -13.16
CA GLU A 31 -2.02 0.98 -13.42
C GLU A 31 -3.32 0.89 -12.62
N ALA A 32 -3.88 -0.32 -12.51
CA ALA A 32 -5.10 -0.54 -11.72
C ALA A 32 -4.82 -0.35 -10.23
N ILE A 33 -3.71 -0.90 -9.71
CA ILE A 33 -3.27 -0.66 -8.34
C ILE A 33 -3.05 0.85 -8.09
N GLN A 34 -2.42 1.55 -9.04
CA GLN A 34 -2.20 2.99 -8.89
C GLN A 34 -3.52 3.77 -8.78
N SER A 35 -4.51 3.46 -9.62
CA SER A 35 -5.84 4.09 -9.56
C SER A 35 -6.54 3.77 -8.25
N GLU A 36 -6.52 2.50 -7.83
CA GLU A 36 -7.14 2.07 -6.56
C GLU A 36 -6.55 2.82 -5.38
N ILE A 37 -5.24 3.07 -5.32
CA ILE A 37 -4.65 3.90 -4.26
C ILE A 37 -5.30 5.29 -4.19
N PHE A 38 -5.58 5.94 -5.33
CA PHE A 38 -6.25 7.24 -5.34
C PHE A 38 -7.72 7.14 -4.97
N GLU A 39 -8.40 6.08 -5.39
CA GLU A 39 -9.83 5.84 -5.13
C GLU A 39 -10.04 5.51 -3.65
N THR A 40 -9.34 4.50 -3.13
CA THR A 40 -9.36 4.10 -1.71
C THR A 40 -8.99 5.27 -0.81
N ALA A 41 -7.95 6.05 -1.12
CA ALA A 41 -7.62 7.22 -0.31
C ALA A 41 -8.80 8.19 -0.21
N ARG A 42 -9.48 8.48 -1.33
CA ARG A 42 -10.67 9.35 -1.32
C ARG A 42 -11.85 8.74 -0.57
N GLU A 43 -12.06 7.44 -0.66
CA GLU A 43 -13.16 6.75 0.02
C GLU A 43 -13.01 6.74 1.54
N HIS A 44 -11.76 6.74 2.02
CA HIS A 44 -11.42 6.82 3.45
C HIS A 44 -11.15 8.25 3.93
N ASP A 45 -11.52 9.28 3.16
CA ASP A 45 -11.26 10.70 3.48
C ASP A 45 -9.77 11.02 3.75
N LEU A 46 -8.87 10.27 3.11
CA LEU A 46 -7.41 10.44 3.19
C LEU A 46 -6.88 11.24 2.00
N ASP A 47 -5.79 11.96 2.22
CA ASP A 47 -4.99 12.48 1.13
C ASP A 47 -4.29 11.31 0.41
N PRO A 48 -4.38 11.21 -0.93
CA PRO A 48 -3.69 10.16 -1.68
C PRO A 48 -2.19 10.12 -1.38
N GLY A 49 -1.59 11.28 -1.14
CA GLY A 49 -0.19 11.41 -0.74
C GLY A 49 0.13 10.66 0.55
N ASP A 50 -0.76 10.69 1.54
CA ASP A 50 -0.56 10.00 2.83
C ASP A 50 -0.61 8.49 2.66
N LEU A 51 -1.53 7.98 1.84
CA LEU A 51 -1.59 6.54 1.52
C LEU A 51 -0.36 6.09 0.71
N PHE A 52 0.13 6.92 -0.21
CA PHE A 52 1.41 6.65 -0.90
C PHE A 52 2.56 6.60 0.08
N THR A 53 2.69 7.59 0.97
CA THR A 53 3.74 7.64 1.99
C THR A 53 3.66 6.45 2.93
N ALA A 54 2.45 6.03 3.34
CA ALA A 54 2.25 4.83 4.15
C ALA A 54 2.77 3.57 3.46
N GLY A 55 2.42 3.39 2.18
CA GLY A 55 2.98 2.31 1.36
C GLY A 55 4.51 2.40 1.25
N TYR A 56 5.07 3.58 1.00
CA TYR A 56 6.53 3.75 0.91
C TYR A 56 7.25 3.41 2.22
N ARG A 57 6.72 3.83 3.36
CA ARG A 57 7.27 3.47 4.68
C ARG A 57 7.24 1.97 4.88
N LEU A 58 6.14 1.30 4.50
CA LEU A 58 6.02 -0.15 4.59
C LEU A 58 7.09 -0.90 3.78
N PHE A 59 7.33 -0.50 2.54
CA PHE A 59 8.21 -1.25 1.63
C PHE A 59 9.67 -0.81 1.65
N PHE A 60 9.95 0.45 1.97
CA PHE A 60 11.27 1.07 1.75
C PHE A 60 11.77 1.92 2.91
N ASP A 61 10.99 2.08 3.99
CA ASP A 61 11.36 2.94 5.12
C ASP A 61 11.65 4.40 4.67
N THR A 62 10.93 4.88 3.65
CA THR A 62 11.05 6.23 3.08
C THR A 62 9.69 6.90 2.98
N ASP A 63 9.65 8.23 2.98
CA ASP A 63 8.41 8.99 2.85
C ASP A 63 8.02 9.28 1.39
N GLN A 64 8.97 9.16 0.45
CA GLN A 64 8.77 9.50 -0.96
C GLN A 64 9.47 8.52 -1.90
N GLY A 65 8.87 8.33 -3.08
CA GLY A 65 9.37 7.41 -4.10
C GLY A 65 8.67 7.60 -5.45
N PRO A 66 8.84 6.64 -6.38
CA PRO A 66 8.26 6.68 -7.73
C PRO A 66 6.72 6.51 -7.72
N LYS A 67 6.11 5.79 -8.65
CA LYS A 67 4.69 5.41 -8.55
C LYS A 67 4.58 4.08 -7.82
N LEU A 68 3.80 4.04 -6.74
CA LEU A 68 3.69 2.84 -5.90
C LEU A 68 3.01 1.69 -6.65
N GLY A 69 1.94 1.95 -7.42
CA GLY A 69 1.17 0.91 -8.12
C GLY A 69 2.01 0.05 -9.07
N PRO A 70 2.73 0.62 -10.06
CA PRO A 70 3.64 -0.12 -10.91
C PRO A 70 4.69 -0.91 -10.13
N PHE A 71 5.23 -0.31 -9.08
CA PHE A 71 6.24 -0.97 -8.25
C PHE A 71 5.69 -2.18 -7.49
N LEU A 72 4.50 -2.07 -6.89
CA LEU A 72 3.83 -3.19 -6.23
C LEU A 72 3.53 -4.33 -7.20
N ALA A 73 3.23 -4.02 -8.46
CA ALA A 73 3.01 -5.03 -9.50
C ALA A 73 4.30 -5.74 -9.96
N GLU A 74 5.48 -5.16 -9.72
CA GLU A 74 6.77 -5.80 -10.01
C GLU A 74 7.23 -6.75 -8.89
N LEU A 75 6.72 -6.59 -7.68
CA LEU A 75 7.04 -7.42 -6.52
C LEU A 75 6.20 -8.71 -6.48
N ASP A 76 6.66 -9.68 -5.68
CA ASP A 76 5.88 -10.88 -5.37
C ASP A 76 4.56 -10.49 -4.70
N ARG A 77 3.45 -10.86 -5.35
CA ARG A 77 2.09 -10.54 -4.87
C ARG A 77 1.85 -10.93 -3.42
N GLU A 78 2.22 -12.17 -3.05
CA GLU A 78 2.06 -12.65 -1.66
C GLU A 78 2.87 -11.83 -0.65
N PHE A 79 4.06 -11.36 -1.04
CA PHE A 79 4.87 -10.48 -0.20
C PHE A 79 4.18 -9.11 -0.04
N VAL A 80 3.68 -8.53 -1.13
CA VAL A 80 2.98 -7.24 -1.10
C VAL A 80 1.74 -7.30 -0.22
N VAL A 81 0.89 -8.31 -0.41
CA VAL A 81 -0.36 -8.48 0.36
C VAL A 81 -0.04 -8.59 1.86
N ARG A 82 0.92 -9.46 2.22
CA ARG A 82 1.33 -9.60 3.63
C ARG A 82 1.87 -8.32 4.22
N ARG A 83 2.63 -7.55 3.44
CA ARG A 83 3.22 -6.30 3.89
C ARG A 83 2.18 -5.20 4.11
N LEU A 84 1.21 -5.09 3.19
CA LEU A 84 0.08 -4.16 3.29
C LEU A 84 -0.83 -4.50 4.49
N ARG A 85 -1.13 -5.79 4.70
CA ARG A 85 -1.89 -6.28 5.86
C ARG A 85 -1.11 -6.22 7.18
N ARG A 86 0.17 -5.84 7.14
CA ARG A 86 1.07 -5.77 8.31
C ARG A 86 1.21 -7.12 9.02
N GLU A 87 1.19 -8.22 8.25
CA GLU A 87 1.27 -9.60 8.75
C GLU A 87 2.64 -10.28 8.48
N GLY A 88 3.63 -9.55 7.95
CA GLY A 88 4.96 -10.12 7.62
C GLY A 88 6.05 -9.13 7.24
#